data_AF-A0A7J3XYY8-F1
#
_entry.id   AF-A0A7J3XYY8-F1
#
_cell.length_a   1.000
_cell.length_b   1.000
_cell.length_c   1.000
_cell.angle_alpha   90.00
_cell.angle_beta   90.00
_cell.angle_gamma   90.00
#
_symmetry.space_group_name_H-M   'P 1'
#
loop_
_entity.id
_entity.type
_entity.pdbx_description
1 polymer ?
#
loop_
_entity_poly.entity_id
_entity_poly.type
_entity_poly.pdbx_seq_one_letter_code
_entity_poly.pdbx_strand_id
1 'polypeptide(L)'
;MAGNNSSQREKHFNHKEKVFGQFFTPYDVAEFIVDFALRHVDNAVRGIDPACGDGVFLAAMLSKGLREVWGIDIDSEVLRYIPQWVKEKSKILIGDALVRSSLLGLRIPENYFDIAVGNPPFSAKYGRVADHRLKMYEIPKDRKSEAIENLFIERFIRLVRPGGIVGIIIPDGVLLSKTNEHVRRYILRYRVIAVISLPRGIFRSIVGTTSKTSILFVKKEPNNGEKAFFYEVKEHVREALEAYEKRQGYWETPSIEMLHPKLCLKPELEIQTEYPLKPLGELIIEMKSGRTEYGEKRKFVEKGIRYISAKVVMPYGLDFSRDEKFIEPNSPMDKKSAYVKPGDVLYVRVGVGCIGRAAVAIDEEDVGVADDWIYIIRVNDRQILPHYLAIYFYTQLANKQIEKMSRGVGTVTIPQSELRKLLVVIPPLEFQEEIRRKYVEMVKIQRSGDKGKAMKIFNELKNRVEIAIVSNHQ
;
A
#
# COMPACT_ATOMS: atom_id res chain seq x y z
N MET A 1 51.17 0.83 10.45
CA MET A 1 50.58 -0.33 9.74
C MET A 1 49.90 -1.22 10.77
N ALA A 2 48.59 -1.10 10.93
CA ALA A 2 47.78 -1.98 11.75
C ALA A 2 46.57 -2.38 10.90
N GLY A 3 46.67 -3.56 10.29
CA GLY A 3 45.68 -4.12 9.38
C GLY A 3 44.45 -4.57 10.15
N ASN A 4 43.32 -4.02 9.73
CA ASN A 4 41.98 -4.22 10.26
C ASN A 4 41.53 -5.68 10.11
N ASN A 5 41.18 -6.32 11.22
CA ASN A 5 40.76 -7.71 11.29
C ASN A 5 39.24 -7.83 11.07
N SER A 6 38.73 -7.33 9.92
CA SER A 6 37.34 -7.55 9.51
C SER A 6 37.20 -8.99 8.97
N SER A 7 36.67 -9.83 9.87
CA SER A 7 36.62 -11.29 9.76
C SER A 7 35.89 -11.81 8.51
N GLN A 8 36.29 -13.00 8.07
CA GLN A 8 35.74 -13.83 6.98
C GLN A 8 34.20 -13.99 6.93
N ARG A 9 33.45 -13.52 7.93
CA ARG A 9 31.97 -13.47 7.92
C ARG A 9 31.40 -12.50 6.88
N GLU A 10 32.06 -11.37 6.63
CA GLU A 10 31.59 -10.40 5.61
C GLU A 10 31.93 -10.86 4.19
N LYS A 11 32.97 -11.69 4.03
CA LYS A 11 33.40 -12.20 2.72
C LYS A 11 32.53 -13.35 2.18
N HIS A 12 31.70 -13.96 3.01
CA HIS A 12 30.72 -14.97 2.56
C HIS A 12 29.46 -14.39 1.91
N PHE A 13 29.22 -13.07 2.04
CA PHE A 13 28.01 -12.43 1.53
C PHE A 13 28.15 -11.81 0.14
N ASN A 14 29.33 -11.87 -0.51
CA ASN A 14 29.63 -11.01 -1.65
C ASN A 14 29.98 -11.73 -2.96
N HIS A 15 29.43 -12.93 -3.22
CA HIS A 15 29.83 -13.68 -4.41
C HIS A 15 28.77 -14.31 -5.30
N LYS A 16 27.48 -13.93 -5.23
CA LYS A 16 26.50 -14.26 -6.29
C LYS A 16 25.39 -13.21 -6.44
N GLU A 17 25.75 -11.98 -6.78
CA GLU A 17 24.83 -10.97 -7.34
C GLU A 17 24.22 -11.36 -8.71
N LYS A 18 24.38 -12.60 -9.16
CA LYS A 18 24.00 -13.03 -10.52
C LYS A 18 23.56 -14.49 -10.56
N VAL A 19 22.35 -14.81 -10.07
CA VAL A 19 21.49 -15.85 -10.66
C VAL A 19 20.03 -15.40 -10.50
N PHE A 20 19.37 -15.18 -11.63
CA PHE A 20 17.95 -14.86 -11.88
C PHE A 20 17.02 -14.72 -10.67
N GLY A 21 16.76 -13.46 -10.27
CA GLY A 21 15.45 -13.00 -9.81
C GLY A 21 14.68 -13.94 -8.89
N GLN A 22 15.25 -14.37 -7.76
CA GLN A 22 14.52 -14.98 -6.66
C GLN A 22 14.70 -14.12 -5.40
N PHE A 23 13.64 -13.98 -4.63
CA PHE A 23 13.53 -13.03 -3.52
C PHE A 23 13.94 -13.72 -2.23
N PHE A 24 15.03 -13.28 -1.60
CA PHE A 24 15.49 -13.86 -0.34
C PHE A 24 14.86 -13.16 0.86
N THR A 25 14.33 -13.94 1.79
CA THR A 25 13.78 -13.44 3.05
C THR A 25 14.93 -13.29 4.06
N PRO A 26 15.13 -12.12 4.68
CA PRO A 26 16.13 -11.96 5.73
C PRO A 26 15.92 -12.97 6.88
N TYR A 27 17.01 -13.51 7.42
CA TYR A 27 16.93 -14.56 8.46
C TYR A 27 16.23 -14.09 9.73
N ASP A 28 16.40 -12.83 10.14
CA ASP A 28 15.72 -12.24 11.29
C ASP A 28 14.20 -12.18 11.12
N VAL A 29 13.72 -11.95 9.89
CA VAL A 29 12.29 -12.03 9.53
C VAL A 29 11.79 -13.48 9.61
N ALA A 30 12.54 -14.42 9.04
CA ALA A 30 12.16 -15.85 9.08
C ALA A 30 12.15 -16.38 10.52
N GLU A 31 13.18 -16.07 11.32
CA GLU A 31 13.28 -16.40 12.74
C GLU A 31 12.10 -15.83 13.53
N PHE A 32 11.77 -14.56 13.31
CA PHE A 32 10.61 -13.92 13.94
C PHE A 32 9.30 -14.64 13.62
N ILE A 33 9.06 -14.98 12.34
CA ILE A 33 7.83 -15.67 11.93
C ILE A 33 7.71 -17.05 12.58
N VAL A 34 8.81 -17.81 12.62
CA VAL A 34 8.83 -19.13 13.28
C VAL A 34 8.60 -18.97 14.78
N ASP A 35 9.30 -18.06 15.45
CA ASP A 35 9.16 -17.83 16.89
C ASP A 35 7.72 -17.44 17.26
N PHE A 36 7.14 -16.50 16.50
CA PHE A 36 5.76 -16.08 16.70
C PHE A 36 4.79 -17.23 16.48
N ALA A 37 4.95 -18.02 15.39
CA ALA A 37 4.08 -19.16 15.13
C ALA A 37 4.12 -20.20 16.28
N LEU A 38 5.31 -20.51 16.79
CA LEU A 38 5.51 -21.51 17.85
C LEU A 38 4.92 -21.11 19.20
N ARG A 39 4.77 -19.81 19.48
CA ARG A 39 4.06 -19.33 20.68
C ARG A 39 2.55 -19.61 20.65
N HIS A 40 2.02 -19.99 19.49
CA HIS A 40 0.59 -20.22 19.28
C HIS A 40 0.23 -21.68 18.97
N VAL A 41 1.21 -22.59 19.04
CA VAL A 41 0.97 -24.03 18.89
C VAL A 41 1.73 -24.82 19.95
N ASP A 42 1.01 -25.68 20.65
CA ASP A 42 1.61 -26.53 21.67
C ASP A 42 2.36 -27.71 21.04
N ASN A 43 3.51 -28.04 21.62
CA ASN A 43 4.31 -29.23 21.30
C ASN A 43 4.60 -29.42 19.80
N ALA A 44 4.89 -28.33 19.07
CA ALA A 44 5.17 -28.40 17.65
C ALA A 44 6.41 -29.27 17.36
N VAL A 45 6.25 -30.22 16.44
CA VAL A 45 7.31 -31.11 15.97
C VAL A 45 7.53 -30.95 14.47
N ARG A 46 6.47 -30.67 13.73
CA ARG A 46 6.40 -30.74 12.26
C ARG A 46 6.21 -29.36 11.64
N GLY A 47 7.13 -28.98 10.75
CA GLY A 47 7.09 -27.70 10.05
C GLY A 47 7.25 -27.87 8.54
N ILE A 48 6.64 -26.97 7.77
CA ILE A 48 6.76 -26.95 6.31
C ILE A 48 6.93 -25.54 5.76
N ASP A 49 7.79 -25.40 4.76
CA ASP A 49 7.78 -24.28 3.82
C ASP A 49 7.52 -24.82 2.39
N PRO A 50 6.32 -24.58 1.81
CA PRO A 50 5.96 -25.08 0.49
C PRO A 50 6.48 -24.22 -0.67
N ALA A 51 7.30 -23.20 -0.41
CA ALA A 51 8.01 -22.43 -1.43
C ALA A 51 9.40 -22.01 -0.87
N CYS A 52 10.21 -23.01 -0.53
CA CYS A 52 11.29 -22.85 0.44
C CYS A 52 12.54 -22.13 -0.08
N GLY A 53 12.74 -21.99 -1.39
CA GLY A 53 13.88 -21.27 -1.96
C GLY A 53 15.23 -21.76 -1.44
N ASP A 54 15.99 -20.84 -0.83
CA ASP A 54 17.28 -21.12 -0.17
C ASP A 54 17.17 -21.77 1.21
N GLY A 55 15.96 -22.09 1.66
CA GLY A 55 15.69 -22.83 2.88
C GLY A 55 15.81 -22.00 4.16
N VAL A 56 15.72 -20.67 4.08
CA VAL A 56 15.84 -19.79 5.26
C VAL A 56 14.82 -20.11 6.36
N PHE A 57 13.56 -20.40 6.00
CA PHE A 57 12.53 -20.83 6.96
C PHE A 57 12.80 -22.23 7.51
N LEU A 58 13.39 -23.13 6.71
CA LEU A 58 13.78 -24.46 7.18
C LEU A 58 14.88 -24.36 8.24
N ALA A 59 15.88 -23.52 7.99
CA ALA A 59 16.95 -23.23 8.94
C ALA A 59 16.40 -22.63 10.24
N ALA A 60 15.46 -21.69 10.14
CA ALA A 60 14.81 -21.08 11.31
C ALA A 60 14.00 -22.11 12.12
N MET A 61 13.21 -22.97 11.47
CA MET A 61 12.45 -24.05 12.11
C MET A 61 13.36 -25.05 12.85
N LEU A 62 14.43 -25.51 12.20
CA LEU A 62 15.41 -26.41 12.82
C LEU A 62 16.11 -25.77 14.02
N SER A 63 16.47 -24.48 13.91
CA SER A 63 17.12 -23.73 14.99
C SER A 63 16.20 -23.53 16.21
N LYS A 64 14.87 -23.57 16.01
CA LYS A 64 13.86 -23.53 17.06
C LYS A 64 13.45 -24.92 17.58
N GLY A 65 14.13 -25.98 17.12
CA GLY A 65 13.99 -27.33 17.68
C GLY A 65 12.95 -28.22 17.00
N LEU A 66 12.41 -27.83 15.84
CA LEU A 66 11.51 -28.71 15.09
C LEU A 66 12.31 -29.90 14.54
N ARG A 67 11.71 -31.10 14.64
CA ARG A 67 12.39 -32.36 14.33
C ARG A 67 12.00 -32.93 12.97
N GLU A 68 10.86 -32.52 12.43
CA GLU A 68 10.38 -32.94 11.12
C GLU A 68 10.10 -31.70 10.26
N VAL A 69 11.08 -31.29 9.47
CA VAL A 69 11.01 -30.07 8.64
C VAL A 69 10.98 -30.45 7.16
N TRP A 70 9.99 -29.95 6.43
CA TRP A 70 9.81 -30.21 5.00
C TRP A 70 9.96 -28.92 4.21
N GLY A 71 10.73 -28.96 3.11
CA GLY A 71 10.90 -27.85 2.18
C GLY A 71 10.55 -28.28 0.77
N ILE A 72 9.75 -27.48 0.07
CA ILE A 72 9.37 -27.74 -1.32
C ILE A 72 9.66 -26.51 -2.15
N ASP A 73 10.31 -26.71 -3.29
CA ASP A 73 10.42 -25.67 -4.31
C ASP A 73 10.32 -26.29 -5.70
N ILE A 74 9.81 -25.51 -6.66
CA ILE A 74 9.69 -25.94 -8.05
C ILE A 74 11.03 -25.82 -8.77
N ASP A 75 11.92 -24.92 -8.32
CA ASP A 75 13.20 -24.70 -8.93
C ASP A 75 14.29 -25.55 -8.26
N SER A 76 14.80 -26.56 -8.97
CA SER A 76 15.90 -27.39 -8.46
C SER A 76 17.21 -26.61 -8.28
N GLU A 77 17.41 -25.51 -9.00
CA GLU A 77 18.64 -24.71 -8.95
C GLU A 77 18.74 -23.95 -7.62
N VAL A 78 17.63 -23.41 -7.12
CA VAL A 78 17.62 -22.65 -5.84
C VAL A 78 17.87 -23.55 -4.65
N LEU A 79 17.34 -24.78 -4.68
CA LEU A 79 17.50 -25.76 -3.62
C LEU A 79 18.97 -26.16 -3.40
N ARG A 80 19.85 -25.94 -4.40
CA ARG A 80 21.29 -26.16 -4.22
C ARG A 80 21.91 -25.18 -3.23
N TYR A 81 21.35 -23.99 -3.06
CA TYR A 81 21.81 -22.98 -2.09
C TYR A 81 21.39 -23.27 -0.65
N ILE A 82 20.46 -24.21 -0.42
CA ILE A 82 20.13 -24.64 0.95
C ILE A 82 21.40 -25.13 1.65
N PRO A 83 21.72 -24.64 2.86
CA PRO A 83 22.89 -25.08 3.61
C PRO A 83 22.87 -26.60 3.84
N GLN A 84 24.04 -27.24 3.75
CA GLN A 84 24.16 -28.70 3.84
C GLN A 84 23.54 -29.27 5.12
N TRP A 85 23.77 -28.62 6.27
CA TRP A 85 23.21 -29.02 7.56
C TRP A 85 21.67 -28.96 7.61
N VAL A 86 21.05 -28.09 6.81
CA VAL A 86 19.58 -28.00 6.69
C VAL A 86 19.07 -29.14 5.83
N LYS A 87 19.74 -29.45 4.70
CA LYS A 87 19.39 -30.57 3.81
C LYS A 87 19.44 -31.91 4.55
N GLU A 88 20.43 -32.12 5.40
CA GLU A 88 20.60 -33.36 6.16
C GLU A 88 19.51 -33.57 7.23
N LYS A 89 18.91 -32.48 7.71
CA LYS A 89 17.90 -32.50 8.78
C LYS A 89 16.48 -32.24 8.29
N SER A 90 16.29 -31.97 6.99
CA SER A 90 15.01 -31.64 6.40
C SER A 90 14.69 -32.54 5.23
N LYS A 91 13.41 -32.78 4.97
CA LYS A 91 12.95 -33.42 3.74
C LYS A 91 12.78 -32.37 2.65
N ILE A 92 13.69 -32.34 1.69
CA ILE A 92 13.64 -31.43 0.54
C ILE A 92 13.00 -32.13 -0.66
N LEU A 93 11.99 -31.52 -1.25
CA LEU A 93 11.24 -32.08 -2.37
C LEU A 93 11.21 -31.08 -3.53
N ILE A 94 11.44 -31.57 -4.75
CA ILE A 94 11.36 -30.77 -5.97
C ILE A 94 9.98 -30.93 -6.58
N GLY A 95 9.26 -29.84 -6.80
CA GLY A 95 7.98 -29.86 -7.50
C GLY A 95 7.07 -28.67 -7.21
N ASP A 96 5.96 -28.58 -7.94
CA ASP A 96 4.94 -27.55 -7.73
C ASP A 96 4.11 -27.87 -6.48
N ALA A 97 4.34 -27.13 -5.40
CA ALA A 97 3.63 -27.30 -4.14
C ALA A 97 2.13 -26.99 -4.23
N LEU A 98 1.66 -26.29 -5.27
CA LEU A 98 0.24 -26.04 -5.51
C LEU A 98 -0.48 -27.27 -6.08
N VAL A 99 0.23 -28.28 -6.60
CA VAL A 99 -0.40 -29.52 -7.09
C VAL A 99 -0.81 -30.38 -5.89
N ARG A 100 -2.13 -30.59 -5.73
CA ARG A 100 -2.70 -31.36 -4.58
C ARG A 100 -2.86 -32.86 -4.88
N SER A 101 -3.03 -33.22 -6.14
CA SER A 101 -3.24 -34.60 -6.58
C SER A 101 -2.53 -34.84 -7.90
N SER A 102 -1.68 -35.85 -7.95
CA SER A 102 -1.10 -36.37 -9.19
C SER A 102 -0.93 -37.88 -9.09
N LEU A 103 -1.15 -38.59 -10.20
CA LEU A 103 -1.00 -40.06 -10.28
C LEU A 103 0.46 -40.52 -10.16
N LEU A 104 1.42 -39.62 -10.45
CA LEU A 104 2.85 -39.91 -10.55
C LEU A 104 3.74 -38.90 -9.79
N GLY A 105 3.17 -37.96 -9.03
CA GLY A 105 3.91 -36.80 -8.52
C GLY A 105 3.89 -36.62 -7.01
N LEU A 106 4.44 -35.47 -6.61
CA LEU A 106 4.71 -35.08 -5.23
C LEU A 106 3.43 -35.08 -4.39
N ARG A 107 3.36 -35.93 -3.37
CA ARG A 107 2.24 -35.96 -2.41
C ARG A 107 2.66 -35.34 -1.07
N ILE A 108 2.24 -34.10 -0.86
CA ILE A 108 2.40 -33.40 0.42
C ILE A 108 1.13 -33.66 1.24
N PRO A 109 1.23 -34.23 2.46
CA PRO A 109 0.06 -34.50 3.28
C PRO A 109 -0.63 -33.20 3.72
N GLU A 110 -1.95 -33.13 3.54
CA GLU A 110 -2.77 -32.07 4.11
C GLU A 110 -3.15 -32.39 5.55
N ASN A 111 -3.44 -31.37 6.36
CA ASN A 111 -3.79 -31.51 7.78
C ASN A 111 -2.72 -32.20 8.63
N TYR A 112 -1.43 -32.02 8.33
CA TYR A 112 -0.35 -32.81 8.93
C TYR A 112 0.64 -31.99 9.78
N PHE A 113 1.01 -30.80 9.30
CA PHE A 113 2.07 -30.01 9.93
C PHE A 113 1.53 -29.18 11.10
N ASP A 114 2.35 -28.96 12.13
CA ASP A 114 2.02 -28.07 13.25
C ASP A 114 2.10 -26.61 12.82
N ILE A 115 3.11 -26.28 12.00
CA ILE A 115 3.26 -24.96 11.40
C ILE A 115 3.53 -25.03 9.89
N ALA A 116 3.01 -24.05 9.15
CA ALA A 116 3.41 -23.76 7.77
C ALA A 116 3.86 -22.30 7.69
N VAL A 117 5.12 -22.08 7.37
CA VAL A 117 5.74 -20.74 7.34
C VAL A 117 6.47 -20.53 6.03
N GLY A 118 6.51 -19.30 5.53
CA GLY A 118 7.14 -19.05 4.25
C GLY A 118 6.83 -17.72 3.60
N ASN A 119 7.52 -17.46 2.50
CA ASN A 119 7.34 -16.30 1.63
C ASN A 119 7.06 -16.78 0.19
N PRO A 120 5.78 -17.03 -0.16
CA PRO A 120 5.43 -17.57 -1.48
C PRO A 120 5.74 -16.57 -2.62
N PRO A 121 5.80 -17.04 -3.88
CA PRO A 121 5.93 -16.15 -5.03
C PRO A 121 4.74 -15.19 -5.13
N PHE A 122 4.98 -13.97 -5.66
CA PHE A 122 3.95 -12.94 -5.88
C PHE A 122 3.61 -12.75 -7.35
N SER A 123 2.32 -12.57 -7.63
CA SER A 123 1.77 -12.40 -8.98
C SER A 123 2.31 -11.19 -9.74
N ALA A 124 2.78 -10.15 -9.03
CA ALA A 124 3.46 -9.01 -9.61
C ALA A 124 4.69 -9.39 -10.47
N LYS A 125 5.27 -10.57 -10.21
CA LYS A 125 6.43 -11.11 -10.95
C LYS A 125 6.13 -12.40 -11.69
N TYR A 126 5.36 -13.31 -11.09
CA TYR A 126 5.13 -14.65 -11.63
C TYR A 126 3.78 -14.78 -12.36
N GLY A 127 3.00 -13.70 -12.41
CA GLY A 127 1.70 -13.66 -13.10
C GLY A 127 0.58 -14.33 -12.32
N ARG A 128 -0.51 -14.63 -13.04
CA ARG A 128 -1.71 -15.27 -12.51
C ARG A 128 -1.78 -16.71 -12.99
N VAL A 129 -2.27 -17.60 -12.15
CA VAL A 129 -2.55 -19.00 -12.49
C VAL A 129 -3.88 -19.05 -13.25
N ALA A 130 -3.90 -19.76 -14.39
CA ALA A 130 -5.07 -19.88 -15.27
C ALA A 130 -5.30 -21.32 -15.77
N ASP A 131 -4.68 -22.32 -15.13
CA ASP A 131 -4.68 -23.71 -15.56
C ASP A 131 -5.45 -24.63 -14.59
N HIS A 132 -5.28 -25.95 -14.75
CA HIS A 132 -5.93 -27.00 -13.97
C HIS A 132 -5.78 -26.85 -12.45
N ARG A 133 -4.74 -26.16 -11.96
CA ARG A 133 -4.54 -25.91 -10.52
C ARG A 133 -5.71 -25.16 -9.90
N LEU A 134 -6.40 -24.28 -10.63
CA LEU A 134 -7.55 -23.55 -10.10
C LEU A 134 -8.65 -24.49 -9.59
N LYS A 135 -8.86 -25.63 -10.26
CA LYS A 135 -9.88 -26.62 -9.86
C LYS A 135 -9.54 -27.34 -8.55
N MET A 136 -8.30 -27.21 -8.09
CA MET A 136 -7.83 -27.81 -6.85
C MET A 136 -8.06 -26.92 -5.62
N TYR A 137 -8.57 -25.70 -5.77
CA TYR A 137 -8.70 -24.74 -4.67
C TYR A 137 -10.08 -24.10 -4.63
N GLU A 138 -10.51 -23.67 -3.44
CA GLU A 138 -11.79 -22.99 -3.21
C GLU A 138 -11.73 -21.49 -3.49
N ILE A 139 -10.63 -20.82 -3.15
CA ILE A 139 -10.44 -19.38 -3.41
C ILE A 139 -10.70 -19.01 -4.88
N PRO A 140 -10.15 -19.71 -5.89
CA PRO A 140 -10.36 -19.37 -7.29
C PRO A 140 -11.68 -19.90 -7.87
N LYS A 141 -12.57 -20.47 -7.05
CA LYS A 141 -13.84 -21.05 -7.55
C LYS A 141 -14.59 -20.03 -8.39
N ASP A 142 -15.04 -20.47 -9.57
CA ASP A 142 -15.75 -19.67 -10.58
C ASP A 142 -14.92 -18.52 -11.22
N ARG A 143 -13.59 -18.52 -11.07
CA ARG A 143 -12.68 -17.53 -11.67
C ARG A 143 -11.84 -18.15 -12.79
N LYS A 144 -11.59 -17.36 -13.85
CA LYS A 144 -10.74 -17.78 -15.00
C LYS A 144 -9.24 -17.72 -14.71
N SER A 145 -8.83 -16.88 -13.75
CA SER A 145 -7.45 -16.79 -13.28
C SER A 145 -7.40 -16.29 -11.85
N GLU A 146 -6.35 -16.64 -11.11
CA GLU A 146 -6.11 -16.18 -9.74
C GLU A 146 -4.63 -15.81 -9.51
N ALA A 147 -4.38 -14.83 -8.63
CA ALA A 147 -3.03 -14.49 -8.20
C ALA A 147 -2.41 -15.69 -7.47
N ILE A 148 -1.14 -15.99 -7.76
CA ILE A 148 -0.47 -17.20 -7.24
C ILE A 148 -0.39 -17.19 -5.71
N GLU A 149 -0.15 -16.03 -5.09
CA GLU A 149 -0.12 -15.84 -3.64
C GLU A 149 -1.47 -16.16 -2.98
N ASN A 150 -2.60 -15.93 -3.67
CA ASN A 150 -3.92 -16.26 -3.15
C ASN A 150 -4.12 -17.79 -3.06
N LEU A 151 -3.59 -18.55 -4.02
CA LEU A 151 -3.61 -20.02 -3.95
C LEU A 151 -2.69 -20.54 -2.85
N PHE A 152 -1.52 -19.92 -2.65
CA PHE A 152 -0.62 -20.26 -1.57
C PHE A 152 -1.23 -20.02 -0.19
N ILE A 153 -2.01 -18.94 0.01
CA ILE A 153 -2.73 -18.73 1.29
C ILE A 153 -3.61 -19.94 1.63
N GLU A 154 -4.43 -20.40 0.68
CA GLU A 154 -5.23 -21.61 0.89
C GLU A 154 -4.34 -22.83 1.10
N ARG A 155 -3.28 -23.00 0.30
CA ARG A 155 -2.37 -24.14 0.42
C ARG A 155 -1.73 -24.24 1.79
N PHE A 156 -1.20 -23.15 2.33
CA PHE A 156 -0.60 -23.11 3.67
C PHE A 156 -1.62 -23.53 4.73
N ILE A 157 -2.84 -22.98 4.69
CA ILE A 157 -3.93 -23.35 5.62
C ILE A 157 -4.29 -24.83 5.48
N ARG A 158 -4.32 -25.38 4.26
CA ARG A 158 -4.65 -26.80 4.04
C ARG A 158 -3.56 -27.75 4.55
N LEU A 159 -2.29 -27.36 4.51
CA LEU A 159 -1.16 -28.18 4.95
C LEU A 159 -1.11 -28.38 6.47
N VAL A 160 -1.47 -27.36 7.25
CA VAL A 160 -1.45 -27.48 8.71
C VAL A 160 -2.63 -28.29 9.25
N ARG A 161 -2.41 -29.04 10.33
CA ARG A 161 -3.46 -29.77 11.06
C ARG A 161 -4.48 -28.81 11.69
N PRO A 162 -5.68 -29.27 12.09
CA PRO A 162 -6.54 -28.50 12.97
C PRO A 162 -5.78 -28.01 14.21
N GLY A 163 -5.91 -26.72 14.51
CA GLY A 163 -5.15 -26.01 15.56
C GLY A 163 -3.72 -25.62 15.19
N GLY A 164 -3.21 -26.02 14.03
CA GLY A 164 -1.89 -25.62 13.52
C GLY A 164 -1.85 -24.17 13.02
N ILE A 165 -0.64 -23.64 12.86
CA ILE A 165 -0.38 -22.20 12.64
C ILE A 165 0.24 -21.96 11.28
N VAL A 166 -0.34 -21.02 10.54
CA VAL A 166 0.22 -20.45 9.32
C VAL A 166 0.89 -19.14 9.67
N GLY A 167 2.14 -18.93 9.23
CA GLY A 167 2.83 -17.65 9.25
C GLY A 167 3.35 -17.32 7.84
N ILE A 168 2.59 -16.52 7.08
CA ILE A 168 2.82 -16.33 5.65
C ILE A 168 3.05 -14.85 5.32
N ILE A 169 4.08 -14.56 4.51
CA ILE A 169 4.30 -13.21 3.97
C ILE A 169 3.42 -13.01 2.75
N ILE A 170 2.62 -11.95 2.73
CA ILE A 170 1.70 -11.63 1.63
C ILE A 170 1.78 -10.16 1.24
N PRO A 171 1.50 -9.80 -0.02
CA PRO A 171 1.32 -8.40 -0.40
C PRO A 171 0.11 -7.79 0.33
N ASP A 172 0.21 -6.52 0.74
CA ASP A 172 -0.90 -5.80 1.38
C ASP A 172 -2.16 -5.77 0.51
N GLY A 173 -2.02 -5.97 -0.80
CA GLY A 173 -3.12 -6.00 -1.76
C GLY A 173 -4.13 -7.10 -1.45
N VAL A 174 -3.71 -8.21 -0.84
CA VAL A 174 -4.60 -9.27 -0.35
C VAL A 174 -5.54 -8.72 0.72
N LEU A 175 -5.01 -7.91 1.63
CA LEU A 175 -5.69 -7.39 2.82
C LEU A 175 -6.48 -6.10 2.54
N LEU A 176 -6.08 -5.31 1.53
CA LEU A 176 -6.63 -3.98 1.27
C LEU A 176 -7.46 -3.87 -0.02
N SER A 177 -7.22 -4.72 -1.03
CA SER A 177 -7.90 -4.57 -2.33
C SER A 177 -9.32 -5.11 -2.31
N LYS A 178 -10.28 -4.35 -2.89
CA LYS A 178 -11.64 -4.85 -3.11
C LYS A 178 -11.67 -6.12 -3.98
N THR A 179 -10.75 -6.26 -4.93
CA THR A 179 -10.68 -7.43 -5.81
C THR A 179 -10.33 -8.73 -5.08
N ASN A 180 -9.81 -8.65 -3.85
CA ASN A 180 -9.44 -9.78 -2.99
C ASN A 180 -10.43 -9.98 -1.82
N GLU A 181 -11.64 -9.42 -1.91
CA GLU A 181 -12.68 -9.64 -0.89
C GLU A 181 -13.00 -11.14 -0.71
N HIS A 182 -13.01 -11.92 -1.78
CA HIS A 182 -13.22 -13.38 -1.72
C HIS A 182 -12.10 -14.12 -0.98
N VAL A 183 -10.85 -13.64 -1.11
CA VAL A 183 -9.69 -14.17 -0.38
C VAL A 183 -9.83 -13.85 1.11
N ARG A 184 -10.19 -12.62 1.47
CA ARG A 184 -10.44 -12.24 2.87
C ARG A 184 -11.58 -13.04 3.49
N ARG A 185 -12.67 -13.27 2.75
CA ARG A 185 -13.74 -14.17 3.18
C ARG A 185 -13.24 -15.58 3.46
N TYR A 186 -12.31 -16.11 2.66
CA TYR A 186 -11.71 -17.42 2.91
C TYR A 186 -10.85 -17.42 4.18
N ILE A 187 -9.97 -16.42 4.34
CA ILE A 187 -9.12 -16.26 5.52
C ILE A 187 -9.96 -16.18 6.80
N LEU A 188 -11.03 -15.37 6.79
CA LEU A 188 -11.91 -15.12 7.94
C LEU A 188 -12.80 -16.30 8.33
N ARG A 189 -12.76 -17.43 7.61
CA ARG A 189 -13.33 -18.69 8.10
C ARG A 189 -12.52 -19.25 9.28
N TYR A 190 -11.26 -18.85 9.36
CA TYR A 190 -10.31 -19.31 10.38
C TYR A 190 -9.93 -18.16 11.33
N ARG A 191 -9.46 -18.52 12.52
CA ARG A 191 -8.98 -17.53 13.49
C ARG A 191 -7.70 -16.86 12.99
N VAL A 192 -7.77 -15.55 12.79
CA VAL A 192 -6.61 -14.69 12.55
C VAL A 192 -5.99 -14.35 13.90
N ILE A 193 -4.70 -14.64 14.08
CA ILE A 193 -3.98 -14.34 15.31
C ILE A 193 -3.40 -12.93 15.24
N ALA A 194 -2.73 -12.63 14.12
CA ALA A 194 -2.06 -11.36 13.93
C ALA A 194 -1.91 -11.00 12.46
N VAL A 195 -1.88 -9.70 12.18
CA VAL A 195 -1.46 -9.13 10.90
C VAL A 195 -0.42 -8.04 11.19
N ILE A 196 0.80 -8.26 10.71
CA ILE A 196 1.93 -7.38 11.00
C ILE A 196 2.43 -6.78 9.69
N SER A 197 2.26 -5.47 9.51
CA SER A 197 2.68 -4.75 8.30
C SER A 197 4.18 -4.47 8.34
N LEU A 198 4.90 -4.83 7.28
CA LEU A 198 6.35 -4.69 7.18
C LEU A 198 6.73 -3.34 6.51
N PRO A 199 7.82 -2.69 6.96
CA PRO A 199 8.32 -1.49 6.30
C PRO A 199 8.83 -1.81 4.89
N ARG A 200 8.75 -0.79 4.02
CA ARG A 200 9.26 -0.92 2.66
C ARG A 200 10.77 -1.15 2.67
N GLY A 201 11.24 -2.04 1.80
CA GLY A 201 12.66 -2.30 1.65
C GLY A 201 13.26 -3.22 2.72
N ILE A 202 12.46 -3.94 3.54
CA ILE A 202 12.99 -5.03 4.37
C ILE A 202 13.66 -6.11 3.50
N PHE A 203 13.09 -6.39 2.34
CA PHE A 203 13.68 -7.25 1.33
C PHE A 203 14.65 -6.42 0.47
N ARG A 204 15.82 -6.06 1.05
CA ARG A 204 16.82 -5.11 0.48
C ARG A 204 17.49 -5.54 -0.84
N SER A 205 17.13 -6.68 -1.42
CA SER A 205 17.66 -7.16 -2.72
C SER A 205 16.79 -6.81 -3.92
N ILE A 206 15.69 -6.07 -3.71
CA ILE A 206 14.71 -5.81 -4.76
C ILE A 206 14.98 -4.46 -5.46
N VAL A 207 15.72 -4.50 -6.56
CA VAL A 207 15.54 -3.49 -7.62
C VAL A 207 14.18 -3.78 -8.28
N GLY A 208 13.15 -2.96 -8.01
CA GLY A 208 11.94 -2.89 -8.83
C GLY A 208 10.60 -3.43 -8.27
N THR A 209 10.51 -3.95 -7.05
CA THR A 209 9.20 -4.25 -6.40
C THR A 209 8.94 -3.25 -5.27
N THR A 210 7.94 -2.39 -5.46
CA THR A 210 7.54 -1.32 -4.53
C THR A 210 6.40 -1.73 -3.59
N SER A 211 5.91 -2.96 -3.71
CA SER A 211 4.74 -3.45 -2.97
C SER A 211 5.03 -3.62 -1.49
N LYS A 212 4.23 -2.94 -0.66
CA LYS A 212 4.22 -3.16 0.79
C LYS A 212 3.67 -4.57 1.09
N THR A 213 4.23 -5.21 2.11
CA THR A 213 3.91 -6.59 2.49
C THR A 213 3.54 -6.65 3.97
N SER A 214 2.80 -7.68 4.33
CA SER A 214 2.42 -7.98 5.70
C SER A 214 2.66 -9.46 5.98
N ILE A 215 2.91 -9.79 7.25
CA ILE A 215 2.91 -11.17 7.76
C ILE A 215 1.49 -11.44 8.26
N LEU A 216 0.87 -12.49 7.75
CA LEU A 216 -0.44 -12.99 8.19
C LEU A 216 -0.24 -14.24 9.05
N PHE A 217 -0.72 -14.20 10.28
CA PHE A 217 -0.81 -15.36 11.16
C PHE A 217 -2.23 -15.87 11.29
N VAL A 218 -2.46 -17.13 10.93
CA VAL A 218 -3.77 -17.79 11.01
C VAL A 218 -3.63 -19.10 11.78
N LYS A 219 -4.53 -19.33 12.72
CA LYS A 219 -4.71 -20.64 13.35
C LYS A 219 -5.85 -21.36 12.67
N LYS A 220 -5.63 -22.62 12.30
CA LYS A 220 -6.64 -23.44 11.62
C LYS A 220 -7.69 -23.96 12.61
N GLU A 221 -8.54 -23.05 13.02
CA GLU A 221 -9.74 -23.28 13.84
C GLU A 221 -10.82 -22.28 13.42
N PRO A 222 -12.12 -22.57 13.63
CA PRO A 222 -13.19 -21.66 13.25
C PRO A 222 -12.99 -20.25 13.84
N ASN A 223 -13.29 -19.23 13.04
CA ASN A 223 -13.29 -17.86 13.53
C ASN A 223 -14.51 -17.61 14.43
N ASN A 224 -14.27 -17.45 15.74
CA ASN A 224 -15.31 -17.21 16.74
C ASN A 224 -15.39 -15.72 17.16
N GLY A 225 -14.86 -14.80 16.36
CA GLY A 225 -14.91 -13.35 16.65
C GLY A 225 -13.85 -12.86 17.64
N GLU A 226 -12.82 -13.65 17.89
CA GLU A 226 -11.70 -13.28 18.76
C GLU A 226 -10.89 -12.10 18.18
N LYS A 227 -10.32 -11.29 19.08
CA LYS A 227 -9.46 -10.18 18.69
C LYS A 227 -8.13 -10.70 18.14
N ALA A 228 -7.66 -10.11 17.04
CA ALA A 228 -6.34 -10.32 16.49
C ALA A 228 -5.42 -9.13 16.79
N PHE A 229 -4.12 -9.38 16.81
CA PHE A 229 -3.11 -8.35 16.95
C PHE A 229 -2.78 -7.70 15.61
N PHE A 230 -2.86 -6.38 15.54
CA PHE A 230 -2.50 -5.61 14.36
C PHE A 230 -1.39 -4.62 14.70
N TYR A 231 -0.30 -4.66 13.94
CA TYR A 231 0.88 -3.86 14.21
C TYR A 231 1.59 -3.43 12.92
N GLU A 232 2.09 -2.20 12.88
CA GLU A 232 2.90 -1.68 11.78
C GLU A 232 4.34 -1.51 12.25
N VAL A 233 5.24 -2.30 11.67
CA VAL A 233 6.67 -2.27 11.98
C VAL A 233 7.28 -1.00 11.40
N LYS A 234 8.03 -0.28 12.23
CA LYS A 234 8.73 0.95 11.88
C LYS A 234 10.11 0.64 11.32
N GLU A 235 10.90 -0.15 12.05
CA GLU A 235 12.30 -0.40 11.70
C GLU A 235 12.63 -1.90 11.64
N HIS A 236 12.34 -2.64 12.71
CA HIS A 236 12.80 -4.02 12.87
C HIS A 236 11.68 -4.94 13.34
N VAL A 237 11.53 -6.12 12.74
CA VAL A 237 10.43 -7.05 13.06
C VAL A 237 10.34 -7.47 14.52
N ARG A 238 11.46 -7.45 15.26
CA ARG A 238 11.48 -7.75 16.70
C ARG A 238 10.63 -6.80 17.53
N GLU A 239 10.46 -5.55 17.09
CA GLU A 239 9.61 -4.59 17.78
C GLU A 239 8.14 -5.05 17.85
N ALA A 240 7.67 -5.79 16.83
CA ALA A 240 6.32 -6.35 16.82
C ALA A 240 6.14 -7.44 17.89
N LEU A 241 7.20 -8.21 18.18
CA LEU A 241 7.17 -9.21 19.24
C LEU A 241 7.07 -8.56 20.61
N GLU A 242 7.90 -7.55 20.87
CA GLU A 242 7.88 -6.80 22.12
C GLU A 242 6.52 -6.11 22.33
N ALA A 243 5.99 -5.51 21.27
CA ALA A 243 4.70 -4.86 21.28
C ALA A 243 3.59 -5.87 21.57
N TYR A 244 3.62 -7.04 20.93
CA TYR A 244 2.69 -8.14 21.18
C TYR A 244 2.72 -8.61 22.65
N GLU A 245 3.91 -8.87 23.21
CA GLU A 245 4.10 -9.30 24.61
C GLU A 245 3.61 -8.25 25.61
N LYS A 246 3.87 -6.97 25.34
CA LYS A 246 3.42 -5.83 26.18
C LYS A 246 1.95 -5.45 25.91
N ARG A 247 1.26 -6.14 25.01
CA ARG A 247 -0.08 -5.79 24.49
C ARG A 247 -0.18 -4.36 23.94
N GLN A 248 0.93 -3.83 23.42
CA GLN A 248 1.03 -2.55 22.75
C GLN A 248 0.76 -2.74 21.26
N GLY A 249 -0.17 -1.97 20.70
CA GLY A 249 -0.68 -2.14 19.33
C GLY A 249 -2.19 -2.25 19.31
N TYR A 250 -2.77 -2.66 18.18
CA TYR A 250 -4.22 -2.74 18.03
C TYR A 250 -4.70 -4.18 18.27
N TRP A 251 -5.74 -4.32 19.09
CA TRP A 251 -6.39 -5.60 19.38
C TRP A 251 -7.86 -5.50 18.99
N GLU A 252 -8.15 -5.93 17.76
CA GLU A 252 -9.45 -5.72 17.11
C GLU A 252 -10.01 -7.02 16.55
N THR A 253 -11.34 -7.15 16.47
CA THR A 253 -11.99 -8.32 15.87
C THR A 253 -11.91 -8.22 14.34
N PRO A 254 -11.18 -9.14 13.66
CA PRO A 254 -10.99 -9.07 12.21
C PRO A 254 -12.31 -9.12 11.42
N SER A 255 -12.43 -8.28 10.40
CA SER A 255 -13.56 -8.27 9.48
C SER A 255 -13.11 -8.13 8.02
N ILE A 256 -14.05 -8.25 7.08
CA ILE A 256 -13.77 -8.12 5.64
C ILE A 256 -13.21 -6.71 5.34
N GLU A 257 -13.69 -5.70 6.07
CA GLU A 257 -13.32 -4.30 5.97
C GLU A 257 -12.17 -3.90 6.90
N MET A 258 -11.75 -4.78 7.81
CA MET A 258 -10.73 -4.52 8.83
C MET A 258 -9.86 -5.77 9.04
N LEU A 259 -8.86 -5.93 8.17
CA LEU A 259 -7.89 -7.04 8.21
C LEU A 259 -6.43 -6.55 8.02
N HIS A 260 -6.17 -5.27 8.28
CA HIS A 260 -4.84 -4.69 8.11
C HIS A 260 -4.60 -3.58 9.15
N PRO A 261 -3.39 -3.45 9.73
CA PRO A 261 -3.08 -2.44 10.76
C PRO A 261 -3.45 -0.99 10.38
N LYS A 262 -3.22 -0.62 9.12
CA LYS A 262 -3.65 0.67 8.56
C LYS A 262 -5.14 0.99 8.76
N LEU A 263 -5.99 -0.04 8.91
CA LEU A 263 -7.43 0.10 9.09
C LEU A 263 -7.82 0.19 10.56
N CYS A 264 -6.97 -0.29 11.48
CA CYS A 264 -7.12 -0.16 12.93
C CYS A 264 -6.80 1.27 13.43
N LEU A 265 -6.01 2.02 12.66
CA LEU A 265 -5.67 3.44 12.87
C LEU A 265 -6.90 4.35 12.66
N LYS A 266 -7.97 4.17 13.42
CA LYS A 266 -9.11 5.08 13.39
C LYS A 266 -9.71 5.27 14.78
N PRO A 267 -9.08 6.04 15.68
CA PRO A 267 -9.90 6.95 16.45
C PRO A 267 -10.68 7.81 15.43
N GLU A 268 -11.97 7.98 15.68
CA GLU A 268 -12.75 9.04 15.04
C GLU A 268 -11.91 10.32 15.15
N LEU A 269 -11.73 11.02 14.03
CA LEU A 269 -11.00 12.27 14.07
C LEU A 269 -11.93 13.23 14.81
N GLU A 270 -11.77 13.40 16.12
CA GLU A 270 -12.49 14.42 16.87
C GLU A 270 -11.99 15.77 16.36
N ILE A 271 -12.81 16.42 15.52
CA ILE A 271 -12.52 17.74 14.97
C ILE A 271 -13.09 18.75 15.94
N GLN A 272 -12.25 19.27 16.84
CA GLN A 272 -12.61 20.37 17.73
C GLN A 272 -12.46 21.69 16.98
N THR A 273 -13.58 22.30 16.63
CA THR A 273 -13.64 23.57 15.92
C THR A 273 -14.89 24.34 16.34
N GLU A 274 -14.78 25.67 16.39
CA GLU A 274 -15.90 26.58 16.61
C GLU A 274 -16.71 26.86 15.33
N TYR A 275 -16.14 26.51 14.17
CA TYR A 275 -16.74 26.79 12.87
C TYR A 275 -17.58 25.62 12.35
N PRO A 276 -18.57 25.89 11.46
CA PRO A 276 -19.33 24.83 10.81
C PRO A 276 -18.42 23.82 10.10
N LEU A 277 -18.75 22.54 10.26
CA LEU A 277 -18.06 21.43 9.62
C LEU A 277 -19.03 20.76 8.63
N LYS A 278 -18.67 20.72 7.34
CA LYS A 278 -19.51 20.07 6.33
C LYS A 278 -18.72 19.13 5.43
N PRO A 279 -19.33 18.04 4.92
CA PRO A 279 -18.74 17.25 3.85
C PRO A 279 -18.46 18.10 2.60
N LEU A 280 -17.31 17.90 1.95
CA LEU A 280 -16.94 18.59 0.71
C LEU A 280 -18.03 18.45 -0.37
N GLY A 281 -18.72 17.32 -0.41
CA GLY A 281 -19.82 17.07 -1.35
C GLY A 281 -20.96 18.09 -1.28
N GLU A 282 -21.19 18.71 -0.12
CA GLU A 282 -22.21 19.76 0.08
C GLU A 282 -21.73 21.16 -0.29
N LEU A 283 -20.41 21.34 -0.41
CA LEU A 283 -19.75 22.61 -0.67
C LEU A 283 -19.43 22.83 -2.14
N ILE A 284 -19.67 21.82 -2.99
CA ILE A 284 -19.29 21.84 -4.39
C ILE A 284 -20.51 21.78 -5.31
N ILE A 285 -20.44 22.54 -6.40
CA ILE A 285 -21.38 22.49 -7.51
C ILE A 285 -21.06 21.27 -8.38
N GLU A 286 -19.78 21.03 -8.64
CA GLU A 286 -19.32 19.96 -9.53
C GLU A 286 -17.96 19.41 -9.07
N MET A 287 -17.76 18.10 -9.26
CA MET A 287 -16.45 17.46 -9.23
C MET A 287 -16.41 16.47 -10.37
N LYS A 288 -15.44 16.65 -11.27
CA LYS A 288 -15.22 15.79 -12.44
C LYS A 288 -13.76 15.39 -12.53
N SER A 289 -13.49 14.24 -13.13
CA SER A 289 -12.11 13.88 -13.49
C SER A 289 -11.72 14.62 -14.76
N GLY A 290 -10.46 15.06 -14.83
CA GLY A 290 -9.86 15.34 -16.12
C GLY A 290 -9.81 14.09 -16.99
N ARG A 291 -9.45 14.26 -18.26
CA ARG A 291 -9.52 13.19 -19.24
C ARG A 291 -8.67 13.52 -20.45
N THR A 292 -7.77 12.62 -20.78
CA THR A 292 -6.98 12.65 -22.01
C THR A 292 -6.77 11.25 -22.58
N GLU A 293 -6.10 11.15 -23.72
CA GLU A 293 -5.73 9.88 -24.34
C GLU A 293 -4.36 9.38 -23.86
N TYR A 294 -4.12 8.09 -24.11
CA TYR A 294 -2.89 7.37 -23.75
C TYR A 294 -2.25 6.71 -24.97
N GLY A 295 -0.98 6.30 -24.82
CA GLY A 295 -0.23 5.61 -25.88
C GLY A 295 -0.07 6.47 -27.12
N GLU A 296 -0.21 5.87 -28.30
CA GLU A 296 -0.01 6.51 -29.61
C GLU A 296 -0.95 7.69 -29.88
N LYS A 297 -2.11 7.72 -29.20
CA LYS A 297 -3.09 8.81 -29.30
C LYS A 297 -2.70 10.03 -28.45
N ARG A 298 -1.73 9.90 -27.55
CA ARG A 298 -1.23 10.99 -26.71
C ARG A 298 -0.18 11.79 -27.46
N LYS A 299 -0.64 12.79 -28.22
CA LYS A 299 0.23 13.68 -29.00
C LYS A 299 0.21 15.09 -28.41
N PHE A 300 1.39 15.68 -28.35
CA PHE A 300 1.59 17.06 -27.94
C PHE A 300 2.12 17.89 -29.11
N VAL A 301 1.80 19.16 -29.12
CA VAL A 301 2.22 20.14 -30.12
C VAL A 301 2.99 21.28 -29.45
N GLU A 302 3.72 22.08 -30.23
CA GLU A 302 4.50 23.20 -29.71
C GLU A 302 3.62 24.33 -29.16
N LYS A 303 2.45 24.57 -29.79
CA LYS A 303 1.48 25.59 -29.40
C LYS A 303 0.07 25.08 -29.60
N GLY A 304 -0.84 25.46 -28.70
CA GLY A 304 -2.23 25.00 -28.74
C GLY A 304 -2.92 25.22 -27.40
N ILE A 305 -3.86 24.34 -27.05
CA ILE A 305 -4.53 24.36 -25.75
C ILE A 305 -3.56 23.82 -24.70
N ARG A 306 -3.43 24.48 -23.55
CA ARG A 306 -2.57 23.99 -22.46
C ARG A 306 -3.02 22.61 -21.98
N TYR A 307 -2.06 21.72 -21.81
CA TYR A 307 -2.24 20.46 -21.11
C TYR A 307 -1.84 20.63 -19.65
N ILE A 308 -2.74 20.30 -18.74
CA ILE A 308 -2.50 20.42 -17.30
C ILE A 308 -2.26 19.03 -16.74
N SER A 309 -0.99 18.70 -16.49
CA SER A 309 -0.61 17.43 -15.86
C SER A 309 -0.52 17.57 -14.34
N ALA A 310 -0.58 16.44 -13.63
CA ALA A 310 -0.38 16.40 -12.17
C ALA A 310 0.96 17.01 -11.70
N LYS A 311 1.96 17.19 -12.58
CA LYS A 311 3.25 17.80 -12.26
C LYS A 311 3.19 19.33 -12.17
N VAL A 312 2.22 19.94 -12.85
CA VAL A 312 1.98 21.39 -12.91
C VAL A 312 1.27 21.87 -11.65
N VAL A 313 0.43 21.03 -11.04
CA VAL A 313 -0.30 21.36 -9.82
C VAL A 313 0.66 21.42 -8.63
N MET A 314 0.90 22.64 -8.13
CA MET A 314 1.80 22.92 -7.01
C MET A 314 1.06 23.68 -5.89
N PRO A 315 1.54 23.62 -4.63
CA PRO A 315 0.87 24.30 -3.52
C PRO A 315 0.76 25.83 -3.68
N TYR A 316 1.64 26.40 -4.50
CA TYR A 316 1.71 27.83 -4.79
C TYR A 316 1.05 28.24 -6.12
N GLY A 317 0.25 27.36 -6.75
CA GLY A 317 -0.41 27.61 -8.04
C GLY A 317 -0.11 26.57 -9.13
N LEU A 318 -0.51 26.88 -10.37
CA LEU A 318 -0.18 26.06 -11.53
C LEU A 318 1.17 26.49 -12.13
N ASP A 319 2.19 25.65 -11.97
CA ASP A 319 3.55 25.90 -12.42
C ASP A 319 3.83 25.20 -13.75
N PHE A 320 3.39 25.82 -14.85
CA PHE A 320 3.53 25.25 -16.20
C PHE A 320 4.98 25.03 -16.62
N SER A 321 5.95 25.74 -16.01
CA SER A 321 7.37 25.54 -16.28
C SER A 321 7.88 24.14 -15.91
N ARG A 322 7.10 23.35 -15.15
CA ARG A 322 7.47 22.00 -14.73
C ARG A 322 7.14 20.93 -15.77
N ASP A 323 6.17 21.18 -16.64
CA ASP A 323 5.71 20.25 -17.67
C ASP A 323 4.93 20.99 -18.75
N GLU A 324 5.59 21.92 -19.44
CA GLU A 324 4.95 22.75 -20.44
C GLU A 324 4.61 21.92 -21.69
N LYS A 325 3.31 21.75 -21.93
CA LYS A 325 2.77 20.94 -23.02
C LYS A 325 1.49 21.54 -23.55
N PHE A 326 1.30 21.39 -24.86
CA PHE A 326 0.09 21.81 -25.55
C PHE A 326 -0.52 20.67 -26.34
N ILE A 327 -1.83 20.72 -26.52
CA ILE A 327 -2.59 19.80 -27.36
C ILE A 327 -3.21 20.57 -28.52
N GLU A 328 -3.34 19.89 -29.65
CA GLU A 328 -3.97 20.45 -30.84
C GLU A 328 -5.49 20.60 -30.61
N PRO A 329 -6.09 21.75 -30.94
CA PRO A 329 -7.54 21.94 -30.91
C PRO A 329 -8.29 20.90 -31.75
N ASN A 330 -9.41 20.40 -31.24
CA ASN A 330 -10.25 19.36 -31.83
C ASN A 330 -9.56 17.99 -32.02
N SER A 331 -8.34 17.81 -31.50
CA SER A 331 -7.69 16.50 -31.48
C SER A 331 -8.39 15.53 -30.50
N PRO A 332 -8.10 14.22 -30.55
CA PRO A 332 -8.61 13.27 -29.56
C PRO A 332 -8.27 13.65 -28.10
N MET A 333 -7.20 14.42 -27.89
CA MET A 333 -6.79 14.92 -26.57
C MET A 333 -7.67 16.10 -26.08
N ASP A 334 -8.34 16.83 -26.97
CA ASP A 334 -9.20 17.98 -26.67
C ASP A 334 -10.56 17.51 -26.10
N LYS A 335 -10.53 17.05 -24.84
CA LYS A 335 -11.73 16.63 -24.13
C LYS A 335 -12.41 17.83 -23.47
N LYS A 336 -13.49 18.33 -24.07
CA LYS A 336 -14.29 19.45 -23.52
C LYS A 336 -14.76 19.22 -22.08
N SER A 337 -15.05 17.98 -21.70
CA SER A 337 -15.42 17.63 -20.32
C SER A 337 -14.29 17.90 -19.32
N ALA A 338 -13.03 17.90 -19.75
CA ALA A 338 -11.84 18.10 -18.91
C ALA A 338 -11.29 19.52 -18.95
N TYR A 339 -12.04 20.48 -19.51
CA TYR A 339 -11.66 21.89 -19.46
C TYR A 339 -11.76 22.43 -18.03
N VAL A 340 -10.69 23.10 -17.62
CA VAL A 340 -10.56 23.90 -16.41
C VAL A 340 -11.03 25.32 -16.71
N LYS A 341 -11.72 25.94 -15.77
CA LYS A 341 -12.13 27.35 -15.83
C LYS A 341 -11.53 28.14 -14.66
N PRO A 342 -11.43 29.48 -14.77
CA PRO A 342 -11.09 30.30 -13.61
C PRO A 342 -12.03 30.02 -12.44
N GLY A 343 -11.45 29.90 -11.25
CA GLY A 343 -12.15 29.53 -10.01
C GLY A 343 -12.23 28.02 -9.75
N ASP A 344 -11.89 27.15 -10.71
CA ASP A 344 -11.83 25.72 -10.45
C ASP A 344 -10.62 25.37 -9.56
N VAL A 345 -10.83 24.45 -8.62
CA VAL A 345 -9.76 23.84 -7.83
C VAL A 345 -9.34 22.52 -8.49
N LEU A 346 -8.07 22.42 -8.84
CA LEU A 346 -7.47 21.22 -9.39
C LEU A 346 -6.86 20.41 -8.25
N TYR A 347 -7.30 19.17 -8.07
CA TYR A 347 -6.84 18.28 -7.01
C TYR A 347 -6.24 16.99 -7.57
N VAL A 348 -4.97 16.70 -7.26
CA VAL A 348 -4.27 15.51 -7.75
C VAL A 348 -4.72 14.28 -6.98
N ARG A 349 -5.45 13.39 -7.65
CA ARG A 349 -6.03 12.17 -7.07
C ARG A 349 -5.13 10.95 -7.13
N VAL A 350 -4.10 10.97 -7.98
CA VAL A 350 -3.21 9.85 -8.27
C VAL A 350 -1.81 10.37 -8.52
N GLY A 351 -0.80 9.65 -8.01
CA GLY A 351 0.60 9.88 -8.34
C GLY A 351 1.53 9.83 -7.13
N VAL A 352 2.64 9.10 -7.26
CA VAL A 352 3.64 8.96 -6.19
C VAL A 352 4.32 10.31 -5.97
N GLY A 353 4.20 10.86 -4.76
CA GLY A 353 4.81 12.15 -4.39
C GLY A 353 4.04 13.40 -4.82
N CYS A 354 2.92 13.27 -5.54
CA CYS A 354 2.05 14.39 -5.91
C CYS A 354 0.57 14.25 -5.54
N ILE A 355 0.13 13.06 -5.12
CA ILE A 355 -1.23 12.87 -4.59
C ILE A 355 -1.54 13.85 -3.46
N GLY A 356 -2.74 14.41 -3.47
CA GLY A 356 -3.19 15.39 -2.47
C GLY A 356 -2.83 16.84 -2.79
N ARG A 357 -2.02 17.12 -3.82
CA ARG A 357 -1.75 18.50 -4.23
C ARG A 357 -3.00 19.16 -4.78
N ALA A 358 -3.18 20.43 -4.46
CA ALA A 358 -4.29 21.25 -4.91
C ALA A 358 -3.81 22.64 -5.36
N ALA A 359 -4.46 23.20 -6.38
CA ALA A 359 -4.26 24.58 -6.80
C ALA A 359 -5.53 25.13 -7.43
N VAL A 360 -5.74 26.44 -7.35
CA VAL A 360 -6.81 27.16 -8.05
C VAL A 360 -6.31 27.68 -9.39
N ALA A 361 -7.12 27.53 -10.45
CA ALA A 361 -6.96 28.31 -11.67
C ALA A 361 -7.47 29.74 -11.42
N ILE A 362 -6.58 30.72 -11.31
CA ILE A 362 -6.96 32.07 -10.84
C ILE A 362 -7.40 33.00 -11.97
N ASP A 363 -7.05 32.69 -13.21
CA ASP A 363 -7.36 33.49 -14.40
C ASP A 363 -7.23 32.64 -15.69
N GLU A 364 -7.38 33.28 -16.85
CA GLU A 364 -7.32 32.63 -18.16
C GLU A 364 -5.95 32.03 -18.51
N GLU A 365 -4.86 32.44 -17.84
CA GLU A 365 -3.54 31.85 -18.07
C GLU A 365 -3.44 30.41 -17.55
N ASP A 366 -4.32 30.07 -16.59
CA ASP A 366 -4.41 28.75 -15.94
C ASP A 366 -5.38 27.79 -16.65
N VAL A 367 -6.08 28.25 -17.69
CA VAL A 367 -7.09 27.45 -18.40
C VAL A 367 -6.44 26.46 -19.36
N GLY A 368 -7.01 25.25 -19.42
CA GLY A 368 -6.53 24.17 -20.28
C GLY A 368 -7.31 22.87 -20.07
N VAL A 369 -6.78 21.78 -20.62
CA VAL A 369 -7.34 20.42 -20.47
C VAL A 369 -6.53 19.67 -19.42
N ALA A 370 -7.20 19.26 -18.33
CA ALA A 370 -6.56 18.50 -17.26
C ALA A 370 -6.49 17.00 -17.55
N ASP A 371 -5.40 16.38 -17.09
CA ASP A 371 -5.22 14.93 -17.11
C ASP A 371 -6.22 14.19 -16.19
N ASP A 372 -6.36 12.88 -16.38
CA ASP A 372 -7.25 12.02 -15.59
C ASP A 372 -6.71 11.67 -14.19
N TRP A 373 -5.55 12.21 -13.83
CA TRP A 373 -5.00 12.15 -12.48
C TRP A 373 -5.39 13.38 -11.65
N ILE A 374 -6.14 14.31 -12.23
CA ILE A 374 -6.66 15.51 -11.59
C ILE A 374 -8.19 15.44 -11.50
N TYR A 375 -8.73 15.81 -10.34
CA TYR A 375 -10.11 16.25 -10.22
C TYR A 375 -10.20 17.75 -10.43
N ILE A 376 -11.17 18.18 -11.22
CA ILE A 376 -11.57 19.56 -11.39
C ILE A 376 -12.80 19.76 -10.49
N ILE A 377 -12.66 20.62 -9.48
CA ILE A 377 -13.66 20.84 -8.44
C ILE A 377 -14.15 22.29 -8.54
N ARG A 378 -15.46 22.48 -8.76
CA ARG A 378 -16.10 23.79 -8.72
C ARG A 378 -16.90 23.93 -7.44
N VAL A 379 -16.52 24.90 -6.61
CA VAL A 379 -17.15 25.16 -5.32
C VAL A 379 -18.39 26.03 -5.46
N ASN A 380 -19.28 25.98 -4.47
CA ASN A 380 -20.30 27.00 -4.25
C ASN A 380 -19.66 28.17 -3.50
N ASP A 381 -19.28 29.22 -4.22
CA ASP A 381 -18.54 30.38 -3.73
C ASP A 381 -19.28 31.19 -2.64
N ARG A 382 -20.60 31.01 -2.50
CA ARG A 382 -21.38 31.55 -1.38
C ARG A 382 -21.11 30.84 -0.05
N GLN A 383 -20.61 29.61 -0.10
CA GLN A 383 -20.31 28.81 1.09
C GLN A 383 -18.80 28.70 1.35
N ILE A 384 -17.99 28.56 0.29
CA ILE A 384 -16.55 28.38 0.41
C ILE A 384 -15.81 28.95 -0.79
N LEU A 385 -14.72 29.69 -0.56
CA LEU A 385 -13.87 30.19 -1.62
C LEU A 385 -12.87 29.12 -2.09
N PRO A 386 -12.62 29.01 -3.42
CA PRO A 386 -11.74 27.95 -3.96
C PRO A 386 -10.31 28.05 -3.44
N HIS A 387 -9.84 29.28 -3.20
CA HIS A 387 -8.51 29.59 -2.68
C HIS A 387 -8.30 29.07 -1.25
N TYR A 388 -9.30 29.25 -0.39
CA TYR A 388 -9.29 28.67 0.95
C TYR A 388 -9.31 27.14 0.88
N LEU A 389 -10.19 26.56 0.06
CA LEU A 389 -10.26 25.10 -0.11
C LEU A 389 -8.94 24.51 -0.60
N ALA A 390 -8.27 25.16 -1.56
CA ALA A 390 -6.96 24.72 -2.06
C ALA A 390 -5.91 24.66 -0.94
N ILE A 391 -5.86 25.67 -0.06
CA ILE A 391 -4.98 25.67 1.12
C ILE A 391 -5.44 24.64 2.16
N TYR A 392 -6.74 24.49 2.37
CA TYR A 392 -7.31 23.55 3.34
C TYR A 392 -6.87 22.11 3.08
N PHE A 393 -6.79 21.69 1.82
CA PHE A 393 -6.31 20.35 1.45
C PHE A 393 -4.89 20.02 1.96
N TYR A 394 -4.07 21.05 2.23
CA TYR A 394 -2.72 20.87 2.75
C TYR A 394 -2.62 20.87 4.28
N THR A 395 -3.72 21.13 4.99
CA THR A 395 -3.73 21.13 6.46
C THR A 395 -3.52 19.73 7.02
N GLN A 396 -2.99 19.63 8.23
CA GLN A 396 -2.91 18.34 8.93
C GLN A 396 -4.28 17.66 9.08
N LEU A 397 -5.34 18.44 9.28
CA LEU A 397 -6.70 17.93 9.43
C LEU A 397 -7.19 17.27 8.14
N ALA A 398 -7.02 17.91 6.99
CA ALA A 398 -7.38 17.33 5.70
C ALA A 398 -6.50 16.12 5.37
N ASN A 399 -5.18 16.22 5.57
CA ASN A 399 -4.24 15.13 5.27
C ASN A 399 -4.56 13.85 6.05
N LYS A 400 -4.86 13.96 7.35
CA LYS A 400 -5.28 12.79 8.17
C LYS A 400 -6.54 12.13 7.63
N GLN A 401 -7.50 12.89 7.11
CA GLN A 401 -8.70 12.35 6.47
C GLN A 401 -8.38 11.71 5.10
N ILE A 402 -7.56 12.37 4.28
CA ILE A 402 -7.15 11.92 2.94
C ILE A 402 -6.35 10.62 3.01
N GLU A 403 -5.45 10.48 3.98
CA GLU A 403 -4.69 9.24 4.21
C GLU A 403 -5.61 8.04 4.52
N LYS A 404 -6.70 8.29 5.27
CA LYS A 404 -7.75 7.30 5.56
C LYS A 404 -8.59 6.97 4.31
N MET A 405 -8.74 7.90 3.37
CA MET A 405 -9.52 7.75 2.13
C MET A 405 -8.72 7.12 0.98
N SER A 406 -7.39 7.22 1.06
CA SER A 406 -6.45 6.75 0.03
C SER A 406 -6.45 5.23 -0.10
N ARG A 407 -6.67 4.72 -1.32
CA ARG A 407 -6.77 3.29 -1.66
C ARG A 407 -5.64 2.85 -2.59
N GLY A 408 -5.27 1.57 -2.53
CA GLY A 408 -4.30 0.94 -3.43
C GLY A 408 -2.93 0.68 -2.79
N VAL A 409 -2.25 -0.36 -3.28
CA VAL A 409 -0.95 -0.84 -2.72
C VAL A 409 0.24 -0.45 -3.61
N GLY A 410 0.02 -0.31 -4.92
CA GLY A 410 0.99 0.27 -5.87
C GLY A 410 0.67 1.74 -6.17
N THR A 411 -0.28 1.97 -7.07
CA THR A 411 -0.80 3.31 -7.36
C THR A 411 -1.87 3.68 -6.34
N VAL A 412 -1.52 4.55 -5.40
CA VAL A 412 -2.49 5.09 -4.45
C VAL A 412 -3.43 6.06 -5.18
N THR A 413 -4.73 5.92 -4.94
CA THR A 413 -5.77 6.78 -5.52
C THR A 413 -6.78 7.20 -4.46
N ILE A 414 -7.33 8.41 -4.61
CA ILE A 414 -8.45 8.91 -3.81
C ILE A 414 -9.71 8.91 -4.68
N PRO A 415 -10.67 7.99 -4.47
CA PRO A 415 -11.92 7.98 -5.21
C PRO A 415 -12.76 9.23 -4.96
N GLN A 416 -13.49 9.73 -5.97
CA GLN A 416 -14.37 10.89 -5.82
C GLN A 416 -15.42 10.69 -4.72
N SER A 417 -15.99 9.48 -4.63
CA SER A 417 -16.98 9.16 -3.61
C SER A 417 -16.44 9.21 -2.18
N GLU A 418 -15.13 9.03 -1.99
CA GLU A 418 -14.50 9.20 -0.69
C GLU A 418 -14.09 10.66 -0.46
N LEU A 419 -13.52 11.34 -1.46
CA LEU A 419 -13.14 12.75 -1.34
C LEU A 419 -14.34 13.66 -1.02
N ARG A 420 -15.53 13.35 -1.56
CA ARG A 420 -16.78 14.07 -1.22
C ARG A 420 -17.17 13.97 0.25
N LYS A 421 -16.67 12.97 0.99
CA LYS A 421 -16.93 12.79 2.43
C LYS A 421 -15.93 13.55 3.31
N LEU A 422 -14.89 14.15 2.72
CA LEU A 422 -13.91 14.95 3.47
C LEU A 422 -14.62 16.08 4.19
N LEU A 423 -14.47 16.12 5.50
CA LEU A 423 -15.04 17.16 6.34
C LEU A 423 -14.17 18.42 6.22
N VAL A 424 -14.82 19.52 5.86
CA VAL A 424 -14.22 20.84 5.65
C VAL A 424 -14.75 21.78 6.73
N VAL A 425 -13.83 22.39 7.49
CA VAL A 425 -14.11 23.46 8.43
C VAL A 425 -14.33 24.75 7.65
N ILE A 426 -15.39 25.51 7.97
CA ILE A 426 -15.83 26.68 7.22
C ILE A 426 -15.74 27.95 8.08
N PRO A 427 -14.59 28.63 8.12
CA PRO A 427 -14.46 29.95 8.73
C PRO A 427 -15.31 31.03 8.03
N PRO A 428 -15.51 32.20 8.66
CA PRO A 428 -16.21 33.35 8.05
C PRO A 428 -15.64 33.73 6.67
N LEU A 429 -16.50 34.23 5.78
CA LEU A 429 -16.11 34.60 4.42
C LEU A 429 -15.03 35.69 4.40
N GLU A 430 -15.03 36.58 5.38
CA GLU A 430 -14.03 37.63 5.56
C GLU A 430 -12.62 37.02 5.70
N PHE A 431 -12.47 35.98 6.51
CA PHE A 431 -11.22 35.25 6.67
C PHE A 431 -10.81 34.56 5.36
N GLN A 432 -11.75 33.88 4.71
CA GLN A 432 -11.49 33.22 3.43
C GLN A 432 -11.04 34.21 2.35
N GLU A 433 -11.58 35.43 2.36
CA GLU A 433 -11.24 36.49 1.42
C GLU A 433 -9.84 37.05 1.64
N GLU A 434 -9.35 37.08 2.88
CA GLU A 434 -7.94 37.37 3.16
C GLU A 434 -7.01 36.28 2.63
N ILE A 435 -7.39 35.00 2.79
CA ILE A 435 -6.66 33.87 2.22
C ILE A 435 -6.62 33.99 0.70
N ARG A 436 -7.75 34.32 0.06
CA ARG A 436 -7.83 34.56 -1.39
C ARG A 436 -6.85 35.62 -1.84
N ARG A 437 -6.85 36.81 -1.21
CA ARG A 437 -5.98 37.93 -1.60
C ARG A 437 -4.50 37.54 -1.59
N LYS A 438 -4.04 36.93 -0.50
CA LYS A 438 -2.66 36.46 -0.36
C LYS A 438 -2.33 35.28 -1.28
N TYR A 439 -3.28 34.37 -1.52
CA TYR A 439 -3.09 33.28 -2.48
C TYR A 439 -2.85 33.82 -3.89
N VAL A 440 -3.65 34.79 -4.35
CA VAL A 440 -3.47 35.40 -5.67
C VAL A 440 -2.13 36.13 -5.77
N GLU A 441 -1.71 36.84 -4.72
CA GLU A 441 -0.39 37.46 -4.65
C GLU A 441 0.74 36.41 -4.76
N MET A 442 0.63 35.31 -4.02
CA MET A 442 1.57 34.19 -4.06
C MET A 442 1.72 33.61 -5.47
N VAL A 443 0.61 33.37 -6.17
CA VAL A 443 0.65 32.85 -7.55
C VAL A 443 1.33 33.84 -8.48
N LYS A 444 1.04 35.15 -8.36
CA LYS A 444 1.70 36.18 -9.17
C LYS A 444 3.22 36.23 -8.95
N ILE A 445 3.67 36.11 -7.70
CA ILE A 445 5.10 36.03 -7.35
C ILE A 445 5.75 34.77 -7.94
N GLN A 446 5.03 33.64 -7.93
CA GLN A 446 5.53 32.44 -8.58
C GLN A 446 5.68 32.63 -10.09
N ARG A 447 4.68 33.25 -10.75
CA ARG A 447 4.71 33.51 -12.19
C ARG A 447 5.84 34.47 -12.58
N SER A 448 6.24 35.39 -11.70
CA SER A 448 7.41 36.24 -11.91
C SER A 448 8.76 35.53 -11.69
N GLY A 449 8.74 34.22 -11.37
CA GLY A 449 9.93 33.37 -11.25
C GLY A 449 10.42 33.13 -9.81
N ASP A 450 9.89 33.85 -8.81
CA ASP A 450 10.33 33.71 -7.41
C ASP A 450 9.55 32.60 -6.68
N LYS A 451 9.83 31.35 -7.07
CA LYS A 451 9.21 30.16 -6.48
C LYS A 451 9.54 30.00 -5.00
N GLY A 452 10.69 30.51 -4.57
CA GLY A 452 11.13 30.46 -3.17
C GLY A 452 10.26 31.33 -2.28
N LYS A 453 10.01 32.58 -2.68
CA LYS A 453 9.11 33.49 -1.96
C LYS A 453 7.66 33.01 -2.02
N ALA A 454 7.19 32.52 -3.16
CA ALA A 454 5.85 31.94 -3.27
C ALA A 454 5.66 30.75 -2.29
N MET A 455 6.64 29.87 -2.18
CA MET A 455 6.59 28.77 -1.21
C MET A 455 6.57 29.25 0.24
N LYS A 456 7.28 30.33 0.57
CA LYS A 456 7.21 30.94 1.91
C LYS A 456 5.79 31.43 2.23
N ILE A 457 5.17 32.17 1.30
CA ILE A 457 3.79 32.65 1.46
C ILE A 457 2.80 31.49 1.57
N PHE A 458 2.99 30.42 0.79
CA PHE A 458 2.19 29.20 0.91
C PHE A 458 2.25 28.63 2.34
N ASN A 459 3.45 28.49 2.91
CA ASN A 459 3.63 27.95 4.26
C ASN A 459 2.98 28.85 5.32
N GLU A 460 3.07 30.18 5.16
CA GLU A 460 2.39 31.14 6.04
C GLU A 460 0.86 30.99 5.96
N LEU A 461 0.31 30.88 4.74
CA LEU A 461 -1.13 30.66 4.53
C LEU A 461 -1.61 29.35 5.13
N LYS A 462 -0.87 28.25 4.88
CA LYS A 462 -1.15 26.94 5.45
C LYS A 462 -1.19 27.02 6.98
N ASN A 463 -0.16 27.58 7.61
CA ASN A 463 -0.09 27.69 9.07
C ASN A 463 -1.24 28.54 9.62
N ARG A 464 -1.59 29.64 8.94
CA ARG A 464 -2.70 30.51 9.33
C ARG A 464 -4.03 29.77 9.29
N VAL A 465 -4.28 28.98 8.24
CA VAL A 465 -5.48 28.14 8.14
C VAL A 465 -5.47 27.06 9.22
N GLU A 466 -4.33 26.40 9.47
CA GLU A 466 -4.22 25.37 10.51
C GLU A 466 -4.53 25.92 11.91
N ILE A 467 -4.06 27.11 12.24
CA ILE A 467 -4.37 27.79 13.51
C ILE A 467 -5.85 28.15 13.57
N ALA A 468 -6.43 28.65 12.48
CA ALA A 468 -7.83 29.09 12.46
C ALA A 468 -8.81 27.91 12.63
N ILE A 469 -8.54 26.75 12.01
CA ILE A 469 -9.51 25.64 12.00
C ILE A 469 -9.52 24.79 13.27
N VAL A 470 -8.49 24.91 14.13
CA VAL A 470 -8.40 24.18 15.40
C VAL A 470 -8.76 25.14 16.53
N SER A 471 -9.74 24.78 17.35
CA SER A 471 -10.01 25.53 18.58
C SER A 471 -8.82 25.41 19.53
N ASN A 472 -8.11 26.51 19.77
CA ASN A 472 -7.24 26.62 20.94
C ASN A 472 -8.14 26.69 22.18
N HIS A 473 -8.40 25.54 22.81
CA HIS A 473 -8.65 25.57 24.25
C HIS A 473 -7.29 25.59 24.91
N GLN A 474 -6.87 26.81 25.32
CA GLN A 474 -5.87 26.98 26.36
C GLN A 474 -6.32 26.31 27.65
#